data_AF-A0A5C0VKV2-F1
#
_entry.id   AF-A0A5C0VKV2-F1
#
_cell.length_a   1.000
_cell.length_b   1.000
_cell.length_c   1.000
_cell.angle_alpha   90.00
_cell.angle_beta   90.00
_cell.angle_gamma   90.00
#
_symmetry.space_group_name_H-M   'P 1'
#
loop_
_entity.id
_entity.type
_entity.pdbx_description
1 polymer ?
#
loop_
_entity_poly.entity_id
_entity_poly.type
_entity_poly.pdbx_seq_one_letter_code
_entity_poly.pdbx_strand_id
1 'polypeptide(L)' 'MTVTYLVDEKGNKTAVQLSMEDYLSLLESANLLPDHVKEGIKRGQEQGKAGLTKSTEEVMRKYNV' A
#
# COMPACT_ATOMS: atom_id res chain seq x y z
N MET A 1 7.96 17.11 9.87
CA MET A 1 8.27 17.15 8.43
C MET A 1 8.24 18.57 7.92
N THR A 2 9.41 19.15 7.68
CA THR A 2 9.56 20.45 7.01
C THR A 2 10.09 20.17 5.61
N VAL A 3 9.31 20.51 4.58
CA VAL A 3 9.64 20.19 3.19
C VAL A 3 10.29 21.40 2.54
N THR A 4 11.56 21.28 2.16
CA THR A 4 12.29 22.32 1.43
C THR A 4 12.35 21.95 -0.04
N TYR A 5 12.04 22.91 -0.91
CA TYR A 5 12.12 22.70 -2.36
C TYR A 5 13.42 23.31 -2.90
N LEU A 6 14.12 22.58 -3.75
CA LEU A 6 15.16 23.13 -4.61
C LEU A 6 14.48 23.79 -5.80
N VAL A 7 14.89 25.02 -6.11
CA VAL A 7 14.31 25.85 -7.15
C VAL A 7 15.39 26.19 -8.17
N ASP A 8 15.10 26.05 -9.46
CA ASP A 8 16.01 26.45 -10.53
C ASP A 8 16.07 27.99 -10.69
N GLU A 9 16.96 28.45 -11.57
CA GLU A 9 17.13 29.88 -11.86
C GLU A 9 15.87 30.56 -12.44
N LYS A 10 14.90 29.76 -12.91
CA LYS A 10 13.63 30.23 -13.48
C LYS A 10 12.48 30.17 -12.47
N GLY A 11 12.74 29.80 -11.22
CA GLY A 11 11.71 29.69 -10.18
C GLY A 11 10.95 28.36 -10.18
N ASN A 12 11.34 27.38 -10.99
CA ASN A 12 10.67 26.07 -11.01
C ASN A 12 11.21 25.18 -9.89
N LYS A 13 10.31 24.49 -9.19
CA LYS A 13 10.67 23.48 -8.20
C LYS A 13 11.22 22.23 -8.92
N THR A 14 12.49 21.91 -8.72
CA THR A 14 13.17 20.82 -9.43
C THR A 14 13.45 19.60 -8.56
N ALA A 15 13.52 19.77 -7.23
CA ALA A 15 13.70 18.67 -6.31
C ALA A 15 13.16 19.01 -4.91
N VAL A 16 13.02 17.97 -4.10
CA VAL A 16 12.61 18.07 -2.70
C VAL A 16 13.79 17.64 -1.83
N GLN A 17 14.14 18.48 -0.87
CA GLN A 17 15.13 18.18 0.14
C GLN A 17 14.41 17.81 1.44
N LEU A 18 14.73 16.61 1.93
CA LEU A 18 14.25 16.08 3.20
C LEU A 18 15.46 15.78 4.10
N SER A 19 15.27 15.82 5.42
CA SER A 19 16.24 15.20 6.32
C SER A 19 16.22 13.69 6.10
N MET A 20 17.34 13.01 6.40
CA MET A 20 17.38 11.55 6.29
C MET A 20 16.34 10.89 7.20
N GLU A 21 16.10 11.44 8.39
CA GLU A 21 15.10 10.95 9.34
C GLU A 21 13.66 11.07 8.78
N ASP A 22 13.29 12.23 8.21
CA ASP A 22 11.97 12.42 7.58
C ASP A 22 11.81 11.48 6.37
N TYR A 23 12.87 11.26 5.58
CA TYR A 23 12.83 10.33 4.45
C TYR A 23 12.61 8.88 4.88
N LEU A 24 13.32 8.43 5.92
CA LEU A 24 13.16 7.08 6.47
C LEU A 24 11.75 6.88 7.05
N SER A 25 11.23 7.87 7.79
CA SER A 25 9.86 7.83 8.30
C SER A 25 8.81 7.79 7.18
N LEU A 26 9.03 8.54 6.09
CA LEU A 26 8.17 8.49 4.90
C LEU A 26 8.19 7.09 4.27
N LEU A 27 9.37 6.49 4.09
CA LEU A 27 9.49 5.13 3.54
C LEU A 27 8.80 4.08 4.43
N GLU A 28 8.92 4.22 5.75
CA GLU A 28 8.26 3.32 6.70
C GLU A 28 6.74 3.45 6.62
N SER A 29 6.23 4.69 6.56
CA SER A 29 4.80 4.96 6.39
C SER A 29 4.24 4.50 5.05
N ALA A 30 4.99 4.64 3.96
CA ALA A 30 4.59 4.21 2.63
C ALA A 30 4.50 2.68 2.50
N ASN A 31 5.28 1.96 3.32
CA ASN A 31 5.27 0.49 3.37
C ASN A 31 4.22 -0.09 4.34
N LEU A 32 3.48 0.76 5.06
CA LEU A 32 2.42 0.30 5.95
C LEU A 32 1.12 0.07 5.16
N LEU A 33 0.74 -1.20 5.02
CA LEU A 33 -0.60 -1.56 4.57
C LEU A 33 -1.64 -0.98 5.55
N PRO A 34 -2.76 -0.40 5.04
CA PRO A 34 -3.86 0.01 5.89
C PRO A 34 -4.41 -1.16 6.73
N ASP A 35 -4.93 -0.88 7.92
CA ASP A 35 -5.34 -1.95 8.84
C ASP A 35 -6.43 -2.86 8.27
N HIS A 36 -7.41 -2.30 7.55
CA HIS A 36 -8.44 -3.10 6.86
C HIS A 36 -7.85 -4.06 5.80
N VAL A 37 -6.73 -3.69 5.18
CA VAL A 37 -6.01 -4.56 4.24
C VAL A 37 -5.30 -5.68 4.99
N LYS A 38 -4.59 -5.36 6.08
CA LYS A 38 -3.95 -6.36 6.96
C LYS A 38 -4.96 -7.37 7.50
N GLU A 39 -6.10 -6.88 7.98
CA GLU A 39 -7.21 -7.70 8.47
C GLU A 39 -7.79 -8.58 7.35
N GLY A 40 -7.98 -8.03 6.16
CA GLY A 40 -8.43 -8.77 4.99
C GLY A 40 -7.50 -9.93 4.64
N ILE A 41 -6.19 -9.68 4.62
CA ILE A 41 -5.16 -10.71 4.38
C ILE A 41 -5.21 -11.78 5.47
N LYS A 42 -5.22 -11.39 6.75
CA LYS A 42 -5.28 -12.32 7.88
C LYS A 42 -6.52 -13.22 7.79
N ARG A 43 -7.70 -12.63 7.58
CA ARG A 43 -8.96 -13.37 7.44
C ARG A 43 -8.92 -14.34 6.27
N GLY A 44 -8.37 -13.92 5.11
CA GLY A 44 -8.22 -14.79 3.95
C GLY A 44 -7.30 -15.98 4.21
N GLN A 45 -6.19 -15.76 4.92
CA GLN A 45 -5.27 -16.83 5.32
C GLN A 45 -5.93 -17.82 6.29
N GLU A 46 -6.69 -17.32 7.27
CA GLU A 46 -7.44 -18.15 8.22
C GLU A 46 -8.51 -18.98 7.51
N GLN A 47 -9.27 -18.38 6.59
CA GLN A 47 -10.25 -19.08 5.76
C GLN A 47 -9.61 -20.17 4.89
N GLY A 48 -8.45 -19.87 4.30
CA GLY A 48 -7.67 -20.86 3.54
C GLY A 48 -7.24 -22.06 4.38
N LYS A 49 -6.70 -21.81 5.58
CA LYS A 49 -6.31 -22.86 6.53
C LYS A 49 -7.49 -23.69 7.02
N ALA A 50 -8.65 -23.06 7.19
CA ALA A 50 -9.89 -23.71 7.61
C ALA A 50 -10.64 -24.41 6.46
N GLY A 51 -10.13 -24.35 5.21
CA GLY A 51 -10.80 -24.95 4.05
C GLY A 51 -12.10 -24.25 3.63
N LEU A 52 -12.27 -22.98 4.04
CA LEU A 52 -13.45 -22.16 3.73
C LEU A 52 -13.33 -21.44 2.36
N THR A 53 -12.40 -21.86 1.51
CA THR A 53 -12.22 -21.34 0.16
C THR A 53 -13.13 -22.05 -0.82
N LYS A 54 -13.59 -21.33 -1.83
CA LYS A 54 -14.40 -21.89 -2.93
C LYS A 54 -13.48 -22.40 -4.03
N SER A 55 -13.89 -23.47 -4.72
CA SER A 55 -13.17 -23.93 -5.90
C SER A 55 -13.33 -22.94 -7.05
N THR A 56 -12.41 -22.98 -8.02
CA THR A 56 -12.46 -22.16 -9.23
C THR A 56 -13.81 -22.30 -9.94
N GLU A 57 -14.31 -23.52 -10.10
CA GLU A 57 -15.60 -23.82 -10.75
C GLU A 57 -16.79 -23.19 -10.00
N GLU A 58 -16.76 -23.20 -8.66
CA GLU A 58 -17.80 -22.57 -7.84
C GLU A 58 -17.78 -21.03 -7.96
N VAL A 59 -16.59 -20.44 -8.03
CA VAL A 59 -16.43 -18.99 -8.24
C VAL A 59 -16.92 -18.60 -9.64
N MET A 60 -16.52 -19.33 -10.68
CA MET A 60 -16.84 -19.01 -12.07
C MET A 60 -18.34 -19.14 -12.40
N ARG A 61 -19.07 -20.00 -11.68
CA ARG A 61 -20.53 -20.12 -11.82
C ARG A 61 -21.28 -18.81 -11.61
N LYS A 62 -20.75 -17.86 -10.83
CA LYS A 62 -21.37 -16.54 -10.62
C LYS A 62 -21.26 -15.60 -11.81
N TYR A 63 -20.33 -15.88 -12.73
CA TYR A 63 -20.01 -15.03 -13.88
C TYR A 63 -20.48 -15.65 -15.20
N ASN A 64 -21.01 -16.87 -15.18
CA ASN A 64 -21.75 -17.42 -16.31
C ASN A 64 -23.13 -16.77 -16.35
N VAL A 65 -23.21 -15.68 -17.12
CA VAL A 65 -24.45 -15.05 -17.60
C VAL A 65 -25.05 -15.90 -18.71
#